data_AF-A0A220SAD9-F1
#
_entry.id   AF-A0A220SAD9-F1
#
_cell.length_a   1.000
_cell.length_b   1.000
_cell.length_c   1.000
_cell.angle_alpha   90.00
_cell.angle_beta   90.00
_cell.angle_gamma   90.00
#
_symmetry.space_group_name_H-M   'P 1'
#
loop_
_entity.id
_entity.type
_entity.pdbx_description
1 polymer ?
#
loop_
_entity_poly.entity_id
_entity_poly.type
_entity_poly.pdbx_seq_one_letter_code
_entity_poly.pdbx_strand_id
1 'polypeptide(L)'
;MVLLTNNSCSAQNNIDFFYQDKTKAKETDSSAYKSYLENIPKEFLKKDNEVLLFFNNAAFIDDVITINGKDYNFENYTCGYTQIRILKTDGKINITSKKKKEMDFKLKKGIDYIIINGNFDNKWSVTFSEFFPTMECL
;
A
#
# COMPACT_ATOMS: atom_id res chain seq x y z
N MET A 1 -11.31 24.84 25.20
CA MET A 1 -11.89 24.92 23.86
C MET A 1 -11.43 23.68 23.09
N VAL A 2 -12.28 22.65 23.05
CA VAL A 2 -11.96 21.38 22.39
C VAL A 2 -12.45 21.50 20.95
N LEU A 3 -11.51 21.56 20.00
CA LEU A 3 -11.86 21.44 18.58
C LEU A 3 -12.16 19.96 18.29
N LEU A 4 -13.43 19.58 18.48
CA LEU A 4 -14.01 18.41 17.86
C LEU A 4 -14.18 18.72 16.38
N THR A 5 -13.17 18.39 15.56
CA THR A 5 -13.37 18.35 14.11
C THR A 5 -14.19 17.09 13.81
N ASN A 6 -15.50 17.27 13.71
CA ASN A 6 -16.42 16.34 13.07
C ASN A 6 -16.04 16.21 11.60
N ASN A 7 -15.00 15.43 11.30
CA ASN A 7 -14.92 14.78 10.00
C ASN A 7 -15.86 13.59 10.08
N SER A 8 -17.10 13.82 9.66
CA SER A 8 -18.01 12.75 9.30
C SER A 8 -17.38 11.95 8.17
N CYS A 9 -16.59 10.93 8.52
CA CYS A 9 -16.30 9.83 7.60
C CYS A 9 -17.60 9.07 7.42
N SER A 10 -18.42 9.54 6.46
CA SER A 10 -19.44 8.70 5.85
C SER A 10 -18.69 7.55 5.18
N ALA A 11 -18.57 6.42 5.88
CA ALA A 11 -18.10 5.17 5.32
C ALA A 11 -19.09 4.77 4.22
N GLN A 12 -18.86 5.26 3.01
CA GLN A 12 -19.58 4.80 1.84
C GLN A 12 -19.18 3.34 1.62
N ASN A 13 -20.12 2.54 1.16
CA ASN A 13 -19.91 1.12 0.83
C ASN A 13 -19.11 0.92 -0.46
N ASN A 14 -18.24 1.86 -0.78
CA ASN A 14 -17.41 1.90 -1.97
C ASN A 14 -15.95 1.86 -1.51
N ILE A 15 -15.07 1.25 -2.32
CA ILE A 15 -13.63 1.22 -2.08
C ILE A 15 -13.15 2.67 -1.96
N ASP A 16 -12.80 3.11 -0.76
CA ASP A 16 -12.30 4.47 -0.54
C ASP A 16 -10.85 4.52 -1.03
N PHE A 17 -10.68 4.93 -2.29
CA PHE A 17 -9.36 5.20 -2.86
C PHE A 17 -8.86 6.53 -2.29
N PHE A 18 -7.90 6.47 -1.36
CA PHE A 18 -7.25 7.66 -0.84
C PHE A 18 -6.06 8.00 -1.74
N TYR A 19 -6.28 8.85 -2.73
CA TYR A 19 -5.18 9.46 -3.46
C TYR A 19 -4.60 10.59 -2.61
N GLN A 20 -3.38 10.40 -2.09
CA GLN A 20 -2.65 11.49 -1.46
C GLN A 20 -1.76 12.14 -2.50
N ASP A 21 -2.25 13.23 -3.10
CA ASP A 21 -1.43 14.11 -3.94
C ASP A 21 -0.49 14.91 -3.04
N LYS A 22 0.77 14.47 -2.94
CA LYS A 22 1.83 15.28 -2.35
C LYS A 22 2.61 15.90 -3.49
N THR A 23 2.61 17.23 -3.59
CA THR A 23 3.44 17.93 -4.59
C THR A 23 4.93 17.98 -4.22
N LYS A 24 5.28 17.68 -2.95
CA LYS A 24 6.66 17.67 -2.43
C LYS A 24 6.86 16.59 -1.37
N ALA A 25 8.01 15.92 -1.41
CA ALA A 25 8.44 15.01 -0.35
C ALA A 25 8.74 15.77 0.95
N LYS A 26 8.41 15.17 2.09
CA LYS A 26 8.85 15.65 3.40
C LYS A 26 10.24 15.11 3.74
N GLU A 27 10.89 15.69 4.75
CA GLU A 27 12.15 15.19 5.30
C GLU A 27 12.00 13.76 5.85
N THR A 28 10.85 13.43 6.43
CA THR A 28 10.52 12.08 6.91
C THR A 28 10.38 11.07 5.78
N ASP A 29 9.74 11.45 4.67
CA ASP A 29 9.64 10.61 3.46
C ASP A 29 11.06 10.32 2.92
N SER A 30 11.93 11.34 2.91
CA SER A 30 13.33 11.23 2.45
C SER A 30 14.19 10.34 3.36
N SER A 31 14.03 10.48 4.67
CA SER A 31 14.78 9.70 5.67
C SER A 31 14.38 8.22 5.65
N ALA A 32 13.07 7.94 5.52
CA ALA A 32 12.57 6.58 5.35
C ALA A 32 13.09 5.95 4.05
N TYR A 33 13.11 6.72 2.96
CA TYR A 33 13.67 6.24 1.69
C TYR A 33 15.17 5.95 1.78
N LYS A 34 15.94 6.82 2.44
CA LYS A 34 17.37 6.59 2.67
C LYS A 34 17.60 5.30 3.46
N SER A 35 16.86 5.11 4.55
CA SER A 35 16.92 3.88 5.35
C SER A 35 16.58 2.64 4.51
N TYR A 36 15.57 2.72 3.65
CA TYR A 36 15.23 1.64 2.71
C TYR A 36 16.41 1.29 1.78
N LEU A 37 17.07 2.29 1.19
CA LEU A 37 18.22 2.06 0.31
C LEU A 37 19.45 1.49 1.03
N GLU A 38 19.63 1.85 2.30
CA GLU A 38 20.79 1.42 3.10
C GLU A 38 20.62 0.02 3.70
N ASN A 39 19.39 -0.35 4.08
CA ASN A 39 19.13 -1.57 4.85
C ASN A 39 18.58 -2.74 4.01
N ILE A 40 18.13 -2.49 2.78
CA ILE A 40 17.61 -3.54 1.90
C ILE A 40 18.69 -3.93 0.87
N PRO A 41 19.01 -5.22 0.69
CA PRO A 41 19.96 -5.64 -0.33
C PRO A 41 19.53 -5.18 -1.73
N LYS A 42 20.51 -4.83 -2.57
CA LYS A 42 20.28 -4.13 -3.85
C LYS A 42 19.35 -4.89 -4.80
N GLU A 43 19.44 -6.22 -4.80
CA GLU A 43 18.58 -7.12 -5.57
C GLU A 43 17.11 -7.08 -5.14
N PHE A 44 16.81 -6.61 -3.93
CA PHE A 44 15.47 -6.44 -3.38
C PHE A 44 14.93 -5.00 -3.50
N LEU A 45 15.74 -4.05 -3.98
CA LEU A 45 15.28 -2.69 -4.25
C LEU A 45 14.31 -2.62 -5.44
N LYS A 46 13.34 -1.69 -5.37
CA LYS A 46 12.43 -1.35 -6.48
C LYS A 46 13.22 -0.76 -7.65
N LYS A 47 12.90 -1.18 -8.87
CA LYS A 47 13.43 -0.58 -10.11
C LYS A 47 12.52 0.54 -10.64
N ASP A 48 13.01 1.33 -11.59
CA ASP A 48 12.26 2.48 -12.15
C ASP A 48 10.97 2.05 -12.85
N ASN A 49 11.00 0.90 -13.52
CA ASN A 49 9.86 0.29 -14.20
C ASN A 49 8.95 -0.52 -13.26
N GLU A 50 9.18 -0.47 -11.95
CA GLU A 50 8.40 -1.16 -10.93
C GLU A 50 7.68 -0.18 -10.01
N VAL A 51 6.54 -0.62 -9.49
CA VAL A 51 5.83 -0.02 -8.36
C VAL A 51 6.01 -0.93 -7.14
N LEU A 52 6.16 -0.33 -5.96
CA LEU A 52 6.30 -1.06 -4.70
C LEU A 52 4.98 -1.01 -3.92
N LEU A 53 4.37 -2.17 -3.73
CA LEU A 53 3.16 -2.35 -2.93
C LEU A 53 3.57 -2.71 -1.50
N PHE A 54 2.89 -2.13 -0.53
CA PHE A 54 3.07 -2.39 0.89
C PHE A 54 1.76 -2.91 1.47
N PHE A 55 1.71 -4.18 1.81
CA PHE A 55 0.54 -4.81 2.42
C PHE A 55 0.68 -4.85 3.93
N ASN A 56 -0.30 -4.31 4.65
CA ASN A 56 -0.33 -4.37 6.10
C ASN A 56 -0.53 -5.81 6.59
N ASN A 57 0.47 -6.38 7.25
CA ASN A 57 0.44 -7.79 7.63
C ASN A 57 -0.73 -8.14 8.56
N ALA A 58 -1.12 -7.23 9.47
CA ALA A 58 -2.22 -7.45 10.40
C ALA A 58 -3.58 -7.58 9.68
N ALA A 59 -3.78 -6.81 8.60
CA ALA A 59 -5.05 -6.82 7.87
C ALA A 59 -5.22 -8.00 6.89
N PHE A 60 -4.12 -8.68 6.57
CA PHE A 60 -4.07 -9.78 5.63
C PHE A 60 -3.56 -11.08 6.24
N ILE A 61 -3.36 -11.14 7.56
CA ILE A 61 -3.01 -12.38 8.28
C ILE A 61 -3.96 -13.52 7.88
N ASP A 62 -3.44 -14.71 7.67
CA ASP A 62 -4.17 -15.91 7.25
C ASP A 62 -4.98 -15.71 5.96
N ASP A 63 -4.46 -14.91 5.03
CA ASP A 63 -5.02 -14.69 3.71
C ASP A 63 -4.02 -15.08 2.62
N VAL A 64 -4.57 -15.32 1.43
CA VAL A 64 -3.80 -15.51 0.20
C VAL A 64 -4.16 -14.36 -0.72
N ILE A 65 -3.17 -13.55 -1.04
CA ILE A 65 -3.33 -12.42 -1.95
C ILE A 65 -2.80 -12.83 -3.32
N THR A 66 -3.66 -12.77 -4.34
CA THR A 66 -3.23 -12.95 -5.72
C THR A 66 -3.09 -11.58 -6.38
N ILE A 67 -1.91 -11.28 -6.94
CA ILE A 67 -1.64 -10.05 -7.67
C ILE A 67 -1.28 -10.41 -9.10
N ASN A 68 -2.07 -9.96 -10.07
CA ASN A 68 -1.88 -10.27 -11.49
C ASN A 68 -1.65 -11.78 -11.75
N GLY A 69 -2.39 -12.64 -11.04
CA GLY A 69 -2.30 -14.10 -11.14
C GLY A 69 -1.16 -14.76 -10.36
N LYS A 70 -0.36 -14.00 -9.61
CA LYS A 70 0.69 -14.53 -8.72
C LYS A 70 0.25 -14.49 -7.26
N ASP A 71 0.40 -15.61 -6.57
CA ASP A 71 -0.02 -15.76 -5.18
C ASP A 71 1.06 -15.35 -4.17
N TYR A 72 0.61 -14.76 -3.07
CA TYR A 72 1.40 -14.31 -1.94
C TYR A 72 0.68 -14.74 -0.64
N ASN A 73 1.34 -15.58 0.15
CA ASN A 73 0.78 -16.08 1.41
C ASN A 73 1.16 -15.15 2.56
N PHE A 74 0.16 -14.69 3.31
CA PHE A 74 0.34 -13.88 4.50
C PHE A 74 0.12 -14.76 5.73
N GLU A 75 1.14 -15.52 6.10
CA GLU A 75 1.12 -16.44 7.23
C GLU A 75 1.66 -15.77 8.49
N ASN A 76 0.96 -15.97 9.61
CA ASN A 76 1.33 -15.50 10.94
C ASN A 76 1.30 -13.96 11.12
N TYR A 77 0.97 -13.53 12.34
CA TYR A 77 1.01 -12.12 12.69
C TYR A 77 2.45 -11.63 12.75
N THR A 78 2.76 -10.59 11.98
CA THR A 78 3.99 -9.81 12.10
C THR A 78 3.64 -8.33 12.06
N CYS A 79 4.28 -7.50 12.90
CA CYS A 79 4.12 -6.05 12.77
C CYS A 79 4.73 -5.59 11.44
N GLY A 80 4.09 -4.61 10.82
CA GLY A 80 4.62 -3.95 9.63
C GLY A 80 3.98 -4.43 8.34
N TYR A 81 4.78 -4.39 7.27
CA TYR A 81 4.28 -4.49 5.91
C TYR A 81 5.09 -5.47 5.07
N THR A 82 4.39 -6.29 4.30
CA THR A 82 5.00 -7.08 3.24
C THR A 82 5.18 -6.21 2.00
N GLN A 83 6.40 -6.14 1.49
CA GLN A 83 6.76 -5.39 0.30
C GLN A 83 6.72 -6.27 -0.95
N ILE A 84 5.94 -5.88 -1.95
CA ILE A 84 5.79 -6.60 -3.21
C ILE A 84 6.08 -5.67 -4.38
N ARG A 85 7.01 -6.06 -5.25
CA ARG A 85 7.34 -5.32 -6.48
C ARG A 85 6.52 -5.84 -7.65
N ILE A 86 5.93 -4.91 -8.39
CA ILE A 86 5.12 -5.21 -9.59
C ILE A 86 5.62 -4.35 -10.75
N LEU A 87 5.72 -4.93 -11.95
CA LEU A 87 6.09 -4.17 -13.15
C LEU A 87 4.96 -3.20 -13.54
N LYS A 88 5.32 -2.01 -14.01
CA LYS A 88 4.39 -0.98 -14.49
C LYS A 88 3.79 -1.30 -15.88
N THR A 89 4.11 -2.46 -16.46
CA THR A 89 3.98 -2.78 -17.90
C THR A 89 2.56 -2.68 -18.47
N ASP A 90 1.53 -2.94 -17.67
CA ASP A 90 0.15 -2.94 -18.18
C ASP A 90 -0.73 -1.86 -17.56
N GLY A 91 -0.16 -1.07 -16.63
CA GLY A 91 -0.88 -0.02 -15.91
C GLY A 91 -2.12 -0.51 -15.16
N LYS A 92 -2.48 -1.80 -15.18
CA LYS A 92 -3.59 -2.40 -14.43
C LYS A 92 -3.00 -3.36 -13.40
N ILE A 93 -3.44 -3.22 -12.17
CA ILE A 93 -3.13 -4.15 -11.09
C ILE A 93 -4.45 -4.77 -10.65
N ASN A 94 -4.53 -6.09 -10.76
CA ASN A 94 -5.60 -6.91 -10.23
C ASN A 94 -5.14 -7.54 -8.93
N ILE A 95 -5.91 -7.36 -7.86
CA ILE A 95 -5.62 -7.91 -6.55
C ILE A 95 -6.85 -8.67 -6.08
N THR A 96 -6.69 -9.94 -5.73
CA THR A 96 -7.75 -10.72 -5.09
C THR A 96 -7.32 -11.14 -3.69
N SER A 97 -8.31 -11.20 -2.81
CA SER A 97 -8.18 -11.65 -1.42
C SER A 97 -9.36 -12.55 -1.13
N LYS A 98 -9.12 -13.67 -0.41
CA LYS A 98 -10.24 -14.52 0.04
C LYS A 98 -11.13 -13.77 1.03
N LYS A 99 -10.55 -12.86 1.82
CA LYS A 99 -11.26 -12.08 2.84
C LYS A 99 -11.96 -10.85 2.28
N LYS A 100 -11.34 -10.16 1.32
CA LYS A 100 -11.74 -8.81 0.86
C LYS A 100 -12.24 -8.75 -0.59
N LYS A 101 -12.36 -9.90 -1.26
CA LYS A 101 -12.76 -10.04 -2.67
C LYS A 101 -11.74 -9.37 -3.62
N GLU A 102 -12.14 -9.14 -4.86
CA GLU A 102 -11.33 -8.56 -5.92
C GLU A 102 -11.32 -7.04 -5.87
N MET A 103 -10.18 -6.46 -6.23
CA MET A 103 -9.99 -5.04 -6.50
C MET A 103 -9.11 -4.88 -7.73
N ASP A 104 -9.53 -3.97 -8.60
CA ASP A 104 -8.80 -3.55 -9.78
C ASP A 104 -8.50 -2.06 -9.72
N PHE A 105 -7.30 -1.65 -10.10
CA PHE A 105 -7.04 -0.24 -10.34
C PHE A 105 -6.03 -0.02 -11.47
N LYS A 106 -6.11 1.17 -12.06
CA LYS A 106 -5.14 1.64 -13.04
C LYS A 106 -4.07 2.50 -12.36
N LEU A 107 -2.81 2.14 -12.55
CA LEU A 107 -1.65 2.89 -12.09
C LEU A 107 -1.56 4.21 -12.86
N LYS A 108 -1.68 5.33 -12.14
CA LYS A 108 -1.44 6.65 -12.70
C LYS A 108 0.07 6.88 -12.91
N LYS A 109 0.41 7.70 -13.90
CA LYS A 109 1.80 8.15 -14.11
C LYS A 109 2.30 8.87 -12.85
N GLY A 110 3.55 8.65 -12.48
CA GLY A 110 4.18 9.26 -11.30
C GLY A 110 4.04 8.46 -10.00
N ILE A 111 3.20 7.42 -9.98
CA ILE A 111 3.02 6.59 -8.79
C ILE A 111 4.09 5.49 -8.75
N ASP A 112 4.84 5.50 -7.64
CA ASP A 112 5.92 4.56 -7.36
C ASP A 112 5.64 3.68 -6.14
N TYR A 113 4.71 4.09 -5.28
CA TYR A 113 4.41 3.41 -4.02
C TYR A 113 2.90 3.30 -3.79
N ILE A 114 2.46 2.13 -3.34
CA ILE A 114 1.04 1.87 -3.03
C ILE A 114 0.95 1.19 -1.66
N ILE A 115 0.21 1.78 -0.74
CA ILE A 115 -0.05 1.22 0.58
C ILE A 115 -1.40 0.55 0.56
N ILE A 116 -1.48 -0.70 1.02
CA ILE A 116 -2.68 -1.51 1.05
C ILE A 116 -2.86 -1.93 2.51
N ASN A 117 -3.69 -1.18 3.21
CA ASN A 117 -3.93 -1.40 4.64
C ASN A 117 -5.08 -2.35 4.89
N GLY A 118 -6.08 -2.41 4.03
CA GLY A 118 -7.34 -3.08 4.36
C GLY A 118 -8.05 -2.43 5.56
N ASN A 119 -9.34 -2.73 5.75
CA ASN A 119 -10.10 -2.36 6.94
C ASN A 119 -10.62 -3.63 7.63
N PHE A 120 -10.90 -3.55 8.93
CA PHE A 120 -11.48 -4.62 9.75
C PHE A 120 -12.84 -5.08 9.20
N ASP A 121 -13.56 -4.24 8.46
CA ASP A 121 -14.83 -4.58 7.79
C ASP A 121 -14.66 -5.34 6.47
N ASN A 122 -13.52 -6.00 6.25
CA ASN A 122 -13.17 -6.67 4.99
C ASN A 122 -13.21 -5.76 3.74
N LYS A 123 -13.11 -4.45 3.92
CA LYS A 123 -12.99 -3.47 2.83
C LYS A 123 -11.52 -3.26 2.48
N TRP A 124 -11.27 -2.86 1.23
CA TRP A 124 -9.96 -2.37 0.80
C TRP A 124 -9.74 -0.94 1.29
N SER A 125 -8.52 -0.65 1.70
CA SER A 125 -8.03 0.71 1.96
C SER A 125 -6.69 0.84 1.24
N VAL A 126 -6.66 1.73 0.25
CA VAL A 126 -5.52 1.88 -0.67
C VAL A 126 -5.09 3.33 -0.72
N THR A 127 -3.80 3.55 -0.50
CA THR A 127 -3.15 4.85 -0.64
C THR A 127 -2.13 4.81 -1.76
N PHE A 128 -2.24 5.72 -2.71
CA PHE A 128 -1.25 5.89 -3.78
C PHE A 128 -0.31 7.04 -3.41
N SER A 129 1.00 6.86 -3.63
CA SER A 129 2.02 7.84 -3.31
C SER A 129 3.11 7.91 -4.37
N GLU A 130 3.56 9.13 -4.66
CA GLU A 130 4.75 9.41 -5.47
C GLU A 130 6.03 9.30 -4.64
N PHE A 131 5.93 9.41 -3.32
CA PHE A 131 7.07 9.38 -2.40
C PHE A 131 7.05 8.15 -1.50
N PHE A 132 8.24 7.73 -1.07
CA PHE A 132 8.38 6.57 -0.20
C PHE A 132 7.60 6.82 1.10
N PRO A 133 6.64 5.96 1.45
CA PRO A 133 5.80 6.18 2.60
C PRO A 133 6.57 5.95 3.90
N THR A 134 6.51 6.91 4.81
CA THR A 134 6.84 6.66 6.21
C THR A 134 5.75 5.78 6.81
N MET A 135 6.10 4.58 7.27
CA MET A 135 5.18 3.66 7.91
C MET A 135 5.58 3.50 9.37
N GLU A 136 4.71 3.91 10.27
CA GLU A 136 4.87 3.64 11.70
C GLU A 136 4.23 2.28 12.00
N CYS A 137 4.96 1.41 12.72
CA CYS A 137 4.31 0.30 13.42
C CYS A 137 3.52 0.94 14.56
N LEU A 138 2.18 0.87 14.50
CA LEU A 138 1.31 1.19 15.63
C LEU A 138 1.29 0.02 16.61
#